data_AF-A0A4Q9MJU4-F1
#
_entry.id   AF-A0A4Q9MJU4-F1
#
_cell.length_a   1.000
_cell.length_b   1.000
_cell.length_c   1.000
_cell.angle_alpha   90.00
_cell.angle_beta   90.00
_cell.angle_gamma   90.00
#
_symmetry.space_group_name_H-M   'P 1'
#
loop_
_entity.id
_entity.type
_entity.pdbx_description
1 polymer ?
#
loop_
_entity_poly.entity_id
_entity_poly.type
_entity_poly.pdbx_seq_one_letter_code
_entity_poly.pdbx_strand_id
1 'polypeptide(L)'
;GNTDKEVDYDNKVVDPSGHMELSACPRAGASLGTEGRFDLVDTSAKDEIIRSFYWEGPLDSKDNQWTISSENSKWDIQSSGATPSGGPLGTIVVDILSNETN
;
A
#
# COMPACT_ATOMS: atom_id res chain seq x y z
N GLY A 1 5.79 13.20 -3.52
CA GLY A 1 5.19 13.38 -4.87
C GLY A 1 6.05 14.03 -5.94
N ASN A 2 7.08 13.35 -6.47
CA ASN A 2 7.65 13.65 -7.81
C ASN A 2 7.54 12.37 -8.65
N THR A 3 6.61 12.34 -9.60
CA THR A 3 6.24 11.16 -10.40
C THR A 3 7.29 10.75 -11.43
N ASP A 4 8.23 11.63 -11.76
CA ASP A 4 9.28 11.36 -12.74
C ASP A 4 10.57 10.82 -12.10
N LYS A 5 10.57 10.63 -10.77
CA LYS A 5 11.66 10.03 -10.01
C LYS A 5 11.21 8.66 -9.50
N GLU A 6 11.57 7.62 -10.24
CA GLU A 6 11.38 6.24 -9.79
C GLU A 6 12.21 5.98 -8.52
N VAL A 7 11.58 5.34 -7.52
CA VAL A 7 12.18 5.02 -6.22
C VAL A 7 11.85 3.58 -5.87
N ASP A 8 12.82 2.85 -5.33
CA ASP A 8 12.67 1.51 -4.77
C ASP A 8 12.42 1.57 -3.26
N TYR A 9 11.42 0.83 -2.80
CA TYR A 9 10.95 0.78 -1.41
C TYR A 9 11.17 -0.57 -0.74
N ASP A 10 11.86 -1.51 -1.40
CA ASP A 10 12.16 -2.81 -0.81
C ASP A 10 12.96 -2.67 0.50
N ASN A 11 12.55 -3.44 1.51
CA ASN A 11 13.17 -3.51 2.85
C ASN A 11 13.21 -2.18 3.63
N LYS A 12 12.31 -1.24 3.32
CA LYS A 12 12.18 -0.01 4.11
C LYS A 12 11.44 -0.30 5.43
N VAL A 13 11.99 0.25 6.53
CA VAL A 13 11.41 0.11 7.87
C VAL A 13 10.63 1.37 8.22
N VAL A 14 9.42 1.19 8.73
CA VAL A 14 8.60 2.26 9.30
C VAL A 14 8.76 2.23 10.82
N ASP A 15 9.15 3.37 11.40
CA ASP A 15 9.22 3.51 12.87
C ASP A 15 7.79 3.54 13.47
N PRO A 16 7.55 2.99 14.68
CA PRO A 16 6.24 3.02 15.33
C PRO A 16 5.61 4.41 15.48
N SER A 17 6.42 5.48 15.52
CA SER A 17 5.96 6.87 15.58
C SER A 17 5.96 7.59 14.23
N GLY A 18 6.43 6.89 13.19
CA GLY A 18 6.64 7.43 11.86
C GLY A 18 5.47 7.22 10.91
N HIS A 19 5.63 7.73 9.70
CA HIS A 19 4.79 7.41 8.55
C HIS A 19 5.69 7.20 7.33
N MET A 20 5.19 6.45 6.36
CA MET A 20 5.85 6.24 5.08
C MET A 20 4.87 6.52 3.95
N GLU A 21 5.31 7.32 2.98
CA GLU A 21 4.54 7.61 1.77
C GLU A 21 5.08 6.77 0.61
N LEU A 22 4.22 5.90 0.09
CA LEU A 22 4.42 5.19 -1.17
C LEU A 22 3.62 5.92 -2.25
N SER A 23 4.30 6.32 -3.32
CA SER A 23 3.67 6.96 -4.48
C SER A 23 3.86 6.07 -5.70
N ALA A 24 2.75 5.73 -6.35
CA ALA A 24 2.76 5.02 -7.63
C ALA A 24 1.97 5.82 -8.67
N CYS A 25 2.51 5.91 -9.88
CA CYS A 25 1.85 6.54 -11.01
C CYS A 25 2.11 5.74 -12.29
N PRO A 26 1.19 5.79 -13.27
CA PRO A 26 1.47 5.26 -14.61
C PRO A 26 2.75 5.86 -15.19
N ARG A 27 3.50 5.04 -15.92
CA ARG A 27 4.68 5.53 -16.66
C ARG A 27 4.25 6.55 -17.71
N ALA A 28 4.94 7.67 -17.80
CA ALA A 28 4.64 8.72 -18.78
C ALA A 28 4.59 8.14 -20.21
N GLY A 29 3.46 8.35 -20.91
CA GLY A 29 3.23 7.85 -22.26
C GLY A 29 2.76 6.40 -22.37
N ALA A 30 2.65 5.66 -21.25
CA ALA A 30 2.01 4.35 -21.24
C ALA A 30 0.48 4.50 -21.21
N SER A 31 -0.21 3.78 -22.08
CA SER A 31 -1.68 3.63 -22.07
C SER A 31 -2.16 2.60 -21.03
N LEU A 32 -1.35 2.36 -19.99
CA LEU A 32 -1.59 1.39 -18.93
C LEU A 32 -1.77 2.14 -17.61
N GLY A 33 -2.61 1.60 -16.72
CA GLY A 33 -2.80 2.13 -15.38
C GLY A 33 -1.59 1.92 -14.47
N THR A 34 -1.82 1.99 -13.15
CA THR A 34 -0.84 1.54 -12.14
C THR A 34 -1.34 0.28 -11.47
N GLU A 35 -0.47 -0.72 -11.36
CA GLU A 35 -0.75 -1.94 -10.62
C GLU A 35 0.46 -2.22 -9.74
N GLY A 36 0.24 -2.73 -8.54
CA GLY A 36 1.33 -3.18 -7.71
C GLY A 36 0.88 -3.88 -6.45
N ARG A 37 1.87 -4.37 -5.72
CA ARG A 37 1.68 -5.04 -4.45
C ARG A 37 2.89 -4.83 -3.54
N PHE A 38 2.66 -4.89 -2.24
CA PHE A 38 3.73 -5.01 -1.25
C PHE A 38 3.25 -5.81 -0.05
N ASP A 39 4.20 -6.42 0.65
CA ASP A 39 3.95 -7.07 1.93
C ASP A 39 4.50 -6.19 3.05
N LEU A 40 3.69 -6.01 4.10
CA LEU A 40 4.15 -5.46 5.36
C LEU A 40 4.52 -6.64 6.26
N VAL A 41 5.73 -6.62 6.82
CA VAL A 41 6.25 -7.69 7.66
C VAL A 41 6.68 -7.18 9.03
N ASP A 42 6.60 -8.05 10.03
CA ASP A 42 7.12 -7.81 11.37
C ASP A 42 8.59 -8.26 11.44
N THR A 43 9.50 -7.29 11.35
CA THR A 43 10.95 -7.54 11.39
C THR A 43 11.44 -8.09 12.73
N SER A 44 10.69 -7.90 13.82
CA SER A 44 11.01 -8.48 15.12
C SER A 44 10.63 -9.96 15.21
N ALA A 45 9.67 -10.39 14.39
CA ALA A 45 9.14 -11.75 14.33
C ALA A 45 9.64 -12.55 13.12
N LYS A 46 10.90 -12.33 12.70
CA LYS A 46 11.53 -13.01 11.54
C LYS A 46 10.79 -12.75 10.22
N ASP A 47 10.38 -11.50 10.00
CA ASP A 47 9.69 -11.04 8.81
C ASP A 47 8.35 -11.79 8.59
N GLU A 48 7.65 -12.08 9.68
CA GLU A 48 6.29 -12.64 9.63
C GLU A 48 5.36 -11.63 8.92
N ILE A 49 4.62 -12.08 7.91
CA ILE A 49 3.71 -11.20 7.17
C ILE A 49 2.63 -10.68 8.13
N ILE A 50 2.51 -9.35 8.18
CA ILE A 50 1.42 -8.65 8.86
C ILE A 50 0.23 -8.62 7.91
N ARG A 51 0.38 -8.04 6.71
CA ARG A 51 -0.63 -7.99 5.64
C ARG A 51 0.05 -7.88 4.27
N SER A 52 -0.69 -8.33 3.26
CA SER A 52 -0.35 -8.14 1.85
C SER A 52 -1.31 -7.11 1.24
N PHE A 53 -0.75 -6.12 0.57
CA PHE A 53 -1.48 -5.02 -0.05
C PHE A 53 -1.39 -5.13 -1.56
N TYR A 54 -2.51 -4.94 -2.26
CA TYR A 54 -2.60 -4.92 -3.71
C TYR A 54 -3.42 -3.73 -4.17
N TRP A 55 -2.95 -3.07 -5.22
CA TRP A 55 -3.71 -2.02 -5.90
C TRP A 55 -3.73 -2.20 -7.41
N GLU A 56 -4.83 -1.75 -7.99
CA GLU A 56 -5.00 -1.63 -9.43
C GLU A 56 -5.77 -0.33 -9.72
N GLY A 57 -5.15 0.59 -10.45
CA GLY A 57 -5.75 1.82 -10.93
C GLY A 57 -5.67 1.86 -12.45
N PRO A 58 -6.59 1.19 -13.17
CA PRO A 58 -6.56 1.12 -14.62
C PRO A 58 -6.82 2.49 -15.26
N LEU A 59 -6.31 2.69 -16.48
CA LEU A 59 -6.48 3.95 -17.21
C LEU A 59 -7.83 4.03 -17.96
N ASP A 60 -8.51 2.89 -18.11
CA ASP A 60 -9.82 2.78 -18.78
C ASP A 60 -10.97 3.00 -17.79
N SER A 61 -12.21 2.91 -18.27
CA SER A 61 -13.42 3.11 -17.45
C SER A 61 -13.72 1.95 -16.48
N LYS A 62 -12.72 1.13 -16.13
CA LYS A 62 -12.87 0.06 -15.15
C LYS A 62 -12.73 0.60 -13.74
N ASP A 63 -13.32 -0.13 -12.81
CA ASP A 63 -13.22 0.18 -11.38
C ASP A 63 -11.81 -0.06 -10.86
N ASN A 64 -11.37 0.78 -9.93
CA ASN A 64 -10.12 0.60 -9.23
C ASN A 64 -10.24 -0.51 -8.18
N GLN A 65 -9.12 -1.16 -7.88
CA GLN A 65 -9.03 -2.18 -6.84
C GLN A 65 -8.05 -1.75 -5.75
N TRP A 66 -8.46 -1.96 -4.50
CA TRP A 66 -7.61 -1.92 -3.32
C TRP A 66 -7.96 -3.14 -2.47
N THR A 67 -6.99 -4.04 -2.29
CA THR A 67 -7.19 -5.29 -1.56
C THR A 67 -6.14 -5.42 -0.48
N ILE A 68 -6.59 -5.78 0.72
CA ILE A 68 -5.76 -6.17 1.84
C ILE A 68 -6.05 -7.64 2.12
N SER A 69 -5.00 -8.46 2.15
CA SER A 69 -5.08 -9.90 2.41
C SER A 69 -3.99 -10.33 3.39
N SER A 70 -3.97 -11.63 3.70
CA SER A 70 -3.25 -12.22 4.83
C SER A 70 -3.82 -11.75 6.17
N GLU A 71 -3.73 -12.58 7.21
CA GLU A 71 -4.19 -12.21 8.54
C GLU A 71 -3.13 -12.60 9.56
N ASN A 72 -2.79 -11.64 10.41
CA ASN A 72 -1.94 -11.79 11.58
C ASN A 72 -2.67 -11.11 12.73
N SER A 73 -3.12 -11.90 13.71
CA SER A 73 -3.95 -11.45 14.82
C SER A 73 -3.21 -10.59 15.86
N LYS A 74 -1.87 -10.55 15.79
CA LYS A 74 -1.05 -9.65 16.58
C LYS A 74 -1.14 -8.20 16.12
N TRP A 75 -1.76 -7.96 14.95
CA TRP A 75 -1.79 -6.65 14.32
C TRP A 75 -3.18 -6.30 13.82
N ASP A 76 -3.64 -5.12 14.22
CA ASP A 76 -4.86 -4.48 13.71
C ASP A 76 -4.50 -3.51 12.58
N ILE A 77 -5.25 -3.61 11.48
CA ILE A 77 -5.00 -2.87 10.25
C ILE A 77 -6.29 -2.25 9.79
N GLN A 78 -6.28 -0.93 9.63
CA GLN A 78 -7.41 -0.17 9.11
C GLN A 78 -6.96 0.59 7.87
N SER A 79 -7.75 0.57 6.81
CA SER A 79 -7.46 1.36 5.60
C SER A 79 -8.65 2.21 5.17
N SER A 80 -8.37 3.38 4.61
CA SER A 80 -9.38 4.31 4.12
C SER A 80 -8.85 5.18 2.97
N GLY A 81 -9.75 5.84 2.24
CA GLY A 81 -9.40 6.81 1.19
C GLY A 81 -9.36 6.27 -0.24
N ALA A 82 -9.43 4.94 -0.43
CA ALA A 82 -9.54 4.34 -1.76
C ALA A 82 -10.80 4.81 -2.49
N THR A 83 -10.64 5.26 -3.73
CA THR A 83 -11.73 5.65 -4.64
C THR A 83 -11.99 4.52 -5.62
N PRO A 84 -13.09 3.75 -5.50
CA PRO A 84 -13.32 2.56 -6.31
C PRO A 84 -13.71 2.87 -7.76
N SER A 85 -14.21 4.06 -8.07
CA SER A 85 -14.64 4.40 -9.44
C SER A 85 -14.56 5.89 -9.74
N GLY A 86 -14.58 6.25 -11.03
CA GLY A 86 -14.71 7.64 -11.47
C GLY A 86 -13.41 8.44 -11.55
N GLY A 87 -12.25 7.79 -11.50
CA GLY A 87 -10.95 8.45 -11.59
C GLY A 87 -9.82 7.63 -10.97
N PRO A 88 -8.70 8.27 -10.60
CA PRO A 88 -7.59 7.60 -9.92
C PRO A 88 -8.02 6.96 -8.61
N LEU A 89 -7.35 5.88 -8.21
CA LEU A 89 -7.57 5.20 -6.92
C LEU A 89 -7.44 6.16 -5.71
N GLY A 90 -6.64 7.21 -5.85
CA GLY A 90 -6.53 8.29 -4.86
C GLY A 90 -5.47 8.04 -3.79
N THR A 91 -5.59 8.75 -2.66
CA THR A 91 -4.69 8.61 -1.52
C THR A 91 -5.29 7.65 -0.51
N ILE A 92 -4.56 6.59 -0.21
CA ILE A 92 -4.96 5.57 0.76
C ILE A 92 -4.13 5.75 2.02
N VAL A 93 -4.81 5.80 3.16
CA VAL A 93 -4.19 5.80 4.49
C VAL A 93 -4.38 4.42 5.08
N VAL A 94 -3.28 3.84 5.59
CA VAL A 94 -3.27 2.56 6.29
C VAL A 94 -2.74 2.81 7.71
N ASP A 95 -3.63 2.65 8.69
CA ASP A 95 -3.28 2.70 10.10
C ASP A 95 -2.91 1.29 10.56
N ILE A 96 -1.78 1.17 11.27
CA ILE A 96 -1.18 -0.09 11.71
C ILE A 96 -0.99 -0.02 13.22
N LEU A 97 -1.58 -0.97 13.94
CA LEU A 97 -1.47 -1.06 15.40
C LEU A 97 -1.04 -2.48 15.80
N SER A 98 -0.02 -2.56 16.65
CA SER A 98 0.33 -3.81 17.33
C SER A 98 -0.61 -4.04 18.51
N ASN A 99 -1.16 -5.25 18.60
CA ASN A 99 -1.99 -5.72 19.70
C ASN A 99 -1.15 -6.33 20.84
N GLU A 100 0.16 -6.44 20.64
CA GLU A 100 1.06 -6.88 21.70
C GLU A 100 1.26 -5.72 22.69
N THR A 101 0.66 -5.86 23.86
CA THR A 101 1.00 -5.03 25.02
C THR A 101 2.47 -5.23 25.37
N ASN A 102 3.27 -4.16 25.35
CA ASN A 102 4.62 -4.10 25.94
C ASN A 102 4.65 -4.60 27.39
#